data_AF-A0A821GTE9-F1
#
_entry.id   AF-A0A821GTE9-F1
#
_cell.length_a   1.000
_cell.length_b   1.000
_cell.length_c   1.000
_cell.angle_alpha   90.00
_cell.angle_beta   90.00
_cell.angle_gamma   90.00
#
_symmetry.space_group_name_H-M   'P 1'
#
loop_
_entity.id
_entity.type
_entity.pdbx_description
1 polymer ?
#
loop_
_entity_poly.entity_id
_entity_poly.type
_entity_poly.pdbx_seq_one_letter_code
_entity_poly.pdbx_strand_id
1 'polypeptide(L)'
;MQKHLIAPPNVVVRASTSGKGSDENHRIFLKEGLAPVVHAKFFLFLDCWKIQTGIDKFRAVFPDQKIQLLNFPEGSTDHIQPQDLSLFRSCKFIHQKIEHYTYINPTEINMSDRQYFINMQSVIHNELPAPSFKKPIKSGFINAGIIHDTIEEVEKSRRISWAWNRRFRNRIRFQ
;
A
#
# COMPACT_ATOMS: atom_id res chain seq x y z
N MET A 1 18.68 -11.58 16.64
CA MET A 1 17.19 -11.57 16.70
C MET A 1 16.77 -10.49 17.68
N GLN A 2 16.17 -9.40 17.20
CA GLN A 2 15.58 -8.40 18.09
C GLN A 2 14.33 -9.01 18.72
N LYS A 3 14.39 -9.25 20.03
CA LYS A 3 13.28 -9.84 20.79
C LYS A 3 12.20 -8.75 20.95
N HIS A 4 10.99 -9.07 20.51
CA HIS A 4 9.74 -8.28 20.64
C HIS A 4 9.55 -7.13 19.64
N LEU A 5 9.38 -7.45 18.35
CA LEU A 5 8.68 -6.53 17.43
C LEU A 5 7.19 -6.53 17.79
N ILE A 6 6.64 -5.37 18.06
CA ILE A 6 5.20 -5.18 18.33
C ILE A 6 4.57 -4.74 17.01
N ALA A 7 3.66 -5.55 16.47
CA ALA A 7 2.91 -5.22 15.26
C ALA A 7 1.60 -4.52 15.64
N PRO A 8 1.37 -3.28 15.18
CA PRO A 8 0.06 -2.64 15.27
C PRO A 8 -1.01 -3.44 14.51
N PRO A 9 -2.29 -3.40 14.91
CA PRO A 9 -3.34 -4.23 14.33
C PRO A 9 -3.62 -3.94 12.85
N ASN A 10 -3.21 -2.77 12.35
CA ASN A 10 -3.34 -2.34 10.96
C ASN A 10 -2.11 -2.67 10.09
N VAL A 11 -1.11 -3.39 10.63
CA VAL A 11 0.13 -3.74 9.90
C VAL A 11 0.40 -5.23 9.99
N VAL A 12 0.55 -5.87 8.83
CA VAL A 12 1.02 -7.26 8.73
C VAL A 12 2.53 -7.28 8.60
N VAL A 13 3.22 -7.79 9.63
CA VAL A 13 4.69 -7.89 9.64
C VAL A 13 5.12 -9.30 9.24
N ARG A 14 5.97 -9.40 8.22
CA ARG A 14 6.58 -10.67 7.77
C ARG A 14 8.06 -10.51 7.50
N ALA A 15 8.82 -11.56 7.76
CA ALA A 15 10.23 -11.62 7.40
C ALA A 15 10.39 -12.31 6.04
N SER A 16 11.17 -11.72 5.15
CA SER A 16 11.60 -12.35 3.89
C SER A 16 13.11 -12.42 3.89
N THR A 17 13.67 -13.54 3.44
CA THR A 17 15.11 -13.77 3.38
C THR A 17 15.78 -13.05 2.21
N SER A 18 15.07 -12.85 1.09
CA SER A 18 15.65 -12.29 -0.14
C SER A 18 15.27 -10.82 -0.38
N GLY A 19 14.31 -10.29 0.37
CA GLY A 19 13.70 -8.98 0.11
C GLY A 19 12.95 -8.87 -1.23
N LYS A 20 12.93 -9.94 -2.04
CA LYS A 20 12.23 -10.03 -3.33
C LYS A 20 10.77 -10.47 -3.12
N GLY A 21 9.90 -10.08 -4.05
CA GLY A 21 8.53 -10.59 -4.08
C GLY A 21 8.57 -12.06 -4.48
N SER A 22 7.86 -12.91 -3.74
CA SER A 22 7.66 -14.32 -4.03
C SER A 22 6.16 -14.61 -4.10
N ASP A 23 5.77 -15.72 -4.72
CA ASP A 23 4.37 -16.16 -4.74
C ASP A 23 3.83 -16.33 -3.32
N GLU A 24 4.65 -16.85 -2.40
CA GLU A 24 4.26 -16.99 -1.00
C GLU A 24 4.01 -15.64 -0.31
N ASN A 25 4.91 -14.67 -0.51
CA ASN A 25 4.70 -13.31 0.03
C ASN A 25 3.43 -12.67 -0.55
N HIS A 26 3.14 -12.92 -1.82
CA HIS A 26 1.91 -12.43 -2.44
C HIS A 26 0.66 -13.11 -1.88
N ARG A 27 0.69 -14.44 -1.71
CA ARG A 27 -0.40 -15.21 -1.11
C ARG A 27 -0.70 -14.75 0.32
N ILE A 28 0.32 -14.53 1.14
CA ILE A 28 0.19 -13.99 2.50
C ILE A 28 -0.45 -12.60 2.44
N PHE A 29 0.04 -11.73 1.56
CA PHE A 29 -0.52 -10.41 1.37
C PHE A 29 -2.02 -10.45 1.01
N LEU A 30 -2.43 -11.35 0.12
CA LEU A 30 -3.84 -11.49 -0.24
C LEU A 30 -4.68 -11.95 0.94
N LYS A 31 -4.21 -12.94 1.71
CA LYS A 31 -4.95 -13.54 2.83
C LYS A 31 -5.01 -12.65 4.07
N GLU A 32 -3.92 -12.00 4.41
CA GLU A 32 -3.79 -11.30 5.69
C GLU A 32 -3.87 -9.78 5.55
N GLY A 33 -3.43 -9.24 4.41
CA GLY A 33 -3.48 -7.80 4.15
C GLY A 33 -4.79 -7.40 3.48
N LEU A 34 -5.12 -8.06 2.36
CA LEU A 34 -6.24 -7.65 1.52
C LEU A 34 -7.58 -8.26 1.97
N ALA A 35 -7.63 -9.55 2.31
CA ALA A 35 -8.90 -10.21 2.66
C ALA A 35 -9.69 -9.55 3.79
N PRO A 36 -9.07 -9.02 4.87
CA PRO A 36 -9.82 -8.38 5.94
C PRO A 36 -10.50 -7.07 5.56
N VAL A 37 -10.15 -6.47 4.42
CA VAL A 37 -10.54 -5.10 4.05
C VAL A 37 -11.35 -5.02 2.76
N VAL A 38 -11.56 -6.13 2.06
CA VAL A 38 -12.34 -6.19 0.83
C VAL A 38 -13.80 -6.60 1.08
N HIS A 39 -14.69 -6.16 0.19
CA HIS A 39 -16.12 -6.47 0.24
C HIS A 39 -16.49 -7.61 -0.70
N ALA A 40 -17.78 -7.97 -0.76
CA ALA A 40 -18.30 -9.03 -1.63
C ALA A 40 -18.03 -8.81 -3.13
N LYS A 41 -17.84 -7.56 -3.56
CA LYS A 41 -17.44 -7.21 -4.93
C LYS A 41 -16.38 -6.11 -4.88
N PHE A 42 -15.29 -6.28 -5.63
CA PHE A 42 -14.23 -5.28 -5.69
C PHE A 42 -13.38 -5.41 -6.96
N PHE A 43 -12.67 -4.33 -7.27
CA PHE A 43 -11.72 -4.24 -8.37
C PHE A 43 -10.29 -4.33 -7.83
N LEU A 44 -9.44 -5.06 -8.56
CA LEU A 44 -8.00 -5.09 -8.33
C LEU A 44 -7.29 -4.47 -9.51
N PHE A 45 -6.59 -3.37 -9.24
CA PHE A 45 -5.68 -2.72 -10.18
C PHE A 45 -4.25 -3.10 -9.79
N LEU A 46 -3.59 -3.90 -10.62
CA LEU A 46 -2.25 -4.43 -10.34
C LEU A 46 -1.30 -4.18 -11.49
N ASP A 47 -0.01 -4.26 -11.20
CA ASP A 47 1.05 -4.20 -12.18
C ASP A 47 1.10 -5.52 -12.98
N CYS A 48 1.75 -5.57 -14.14
CA CYS A 48 1.77 -6.73 -15.04
C CYS A 48 2.80 -7.82 -14.64
N TRP A 49 3.16 -7.91 -13.35
CA TRP A 49 4.14 -8.88 -12.87
C TRP A 49 3.56 -10.28 -12.93
N LYS A 50 4.37 -11.28 -13.31
CA LYS A 50 3.96 -12.70 -13.35
C LYS A 50 3.25 -13.19 -12.08
N ILE A 51 3.64 -12.66 -10.91
CA ILE A 51 3.05 -13.00 -9.61
C ILE A 51 1.63 -12.40 -9.47
N GLN A 52 1.39 -11.23 -10.07
CA GLN A 52 0.17 -10.43 -10.00
C GLN A 52 -0.78 -10.60 -11.20
N THR A 53 -0.40 -11.42 -12.17
CA THR A 53 -1.26 -11.79 -13.31
C THR A 53 -1.94 -13.15 -13.09
N GLY A 54 -3.10 -13.32 -13.71
CA GLY A 54 -3.93 -14.53 -13.63
C GLY A 54 -5.00 -14.45 -12.54
N ILE A 55 -6.24 -14.20 -12.94
CA ILE A 55 -7.40 -14.04 -12.04
C ILE A 55 -7.63 -15.24 -11.13
N ASP A 56 -7.26 -16.45 -11.57
CA ASP A 56 -7.51 -17.70 -10.83
C ASP A 56 -6.76 -17.75 -9.50
N LYS A 57 -5.58 -17.12 -9.41
CA LYS A 57 -4.83 -17.00 -8.14
C LYS A 57 -5.60 -16.20 -7.10
N PHE A 58 -6.33 -15.18 -7.53
CA PHE A 58 -7.16 -14.36 -6.66
C PHE A 58 -8.44 -15.09 -6.30
N ARG A 59 -9.10 -15.75 -7.26
CA ARG A 59 -10.30 -16.57 -7.01
C ARG A 59 -10.03 -17.71 -6.03
N ALA A 60 -8.84 -18.29 -6.02
CA ALA A 60 -8.45 -19.30 -5.04
C ALA A 60 -8.37 -18.76 -3.60
N VAL A 61 -8.08 -17.46 -3.42
CA VAL A 61 -8.06 -16.81 -2.10
C VAL A 61 -9.44 -16.23 -1.73
N PHE A 62 -10.22 -15.88 -2.75
CA PHE A 62 -11.49 -15.19 -2.64
C PHE A 62 -12.60 -15.92 -3.42
N PRO A 63 -12.96 -17.15 -3.01
CA PRO A 63 -13.90 -17.98 -3.75
C PRO A 63 -15.32 -17.39 -3.79
N ASP A 64 -15.71 -16.66 -2.74
CA ASP A 64 -17.06 -16.14 -2.56
C ASP A 64 -17.24 -14.70 -3.08
N GLN A 65 -16.16 -14.03 -3.45
CA GLN A 65 -16.16 -12.63 -3.86
C GLN A 65 -16.18 -12.48 -5.39
N LYS A 66 -16.91 -11.48 -5.88
CA LYS A 66 -16.87 -11.10 -7.30
C LYS A 66 -15.71 -10.14 -7.54
N ILE A 67 -14.63 -10.67 -8.12
CA ILE A 67 -13.41 -9.93 -8.40
C ILE A 67 -13.30 -9.60 -9.88
N GLN A 68 -12.95 -8.35 -10.16
CA GLN A 68 -12.45 -7.95 -11.47
C GLN A 68 -10.99 -7.53 -11.35
N LEU A 69 -10.11 -8.15 -12.14
CA LEU A 69 -8.69 -7.84 -12.20
C LEU A 69 -8.41 -7.02 -13.45
N LEU A 70 -7.78 -5.87 -13.25
CA LEU A 70 -7.19 -5.04 -14.30
C LEU A 70 -5.70 -4.98 -14.06
N ASN A 71 -4.91 -5.51 -15.00
CA ASN A 71 -3.47 -5.34 -15.01
C ASN A 71 -3.10 -4.14 -15.88
N PHE A 72 -2.30 -3.23 -15.35
CA PHE A 72 -1.73 -2.15 -16.15
C PHE A 72 -0.72 -2.71 -17.17
N PRO A 73 -0.57 -2.09 -18.37
CA PRO A 73 0.47 -2.46 -19.31
C PRO A 73 1.89 -2.37 -18.72
N GLU A 74 2.81 -3.12 -19.30
CA GLU A 74 4.21 -3.07 -18.89
C GLU A 74 4.82 -1.70 -19.19
N GLY A 75 5.59 -1.18 -18.22
CA GLY A 75 6.28 0.10 -18.36
C GLY A 75 5.38 1.34 -18.28
N SER A 76 4.08 1.20 -18.00
CA SER A 76 3.17 2.35 -17.89
C SER A 76 2.88 2.78 -16.45
N THR A 77 3.41 2.07 -15.45
CA THR A 77 3.01 2.21 -14.04
C THR A 77 3.12 3.65 -13.53
N ASP A 78 4.20 4.36 -13.85
CA ASP A 78 4.44 5.75 -13.45
C ASP A 78 3.48 6.77 -14.09
N HIS A 79 2.84 6.40 -15.20
CA HIS A 79 1.90 7.25 -15.93
C HIS A 79 0.43 6.99 -15.59
N ILE A 80 0.07 5.76 -15.27
CA ILE A 80 -1.35 5.38 -15.13
C ILE A 80 -1.70 4.70 -13.81
N GLN A 81 -0.73 4.44 -12.93
CA GLN A 81 -1.02 3.83 -11.63
C GLN A 81 -1.36 4.93 -10.60
N PRO A 82 -2.59 4.97 -10.03
CA PRO A 82 -2.96 5.99 -9.05
C PRO A 82 -2.00 6.05 -7.85
N GLN A 83 -1.43 4.91 -7.47
CA GLN A 83 -0.45 4.86 -6.38
C GLN A 83 0.78 5.75 -6.68
N ASP A 84 1.32 5.69 -7.90
CA ASP A 84 2.51 6.43 -8.31
C ASP A 84 2.21 7.90 -8.61
N LEU A 85 1.02 8.18 -9.13
CA LEU A 85 0.59 9.53 -9.47
C LEU A 85 0.33 10.40 -8.23
N SER A 86 -0.21 9.83 -7.13
CA SER A 86 -0.53 10.64 -5.94
C SER A 86 -0.37 9.96 -4.57
N LEU A 87 -0.75 8.69 -4.39
CA LEU A 87 -0.79 8.06 -3.07
C LEU A 87 0.60 8.00 -2.43
N PHE A 88 1.61 7.56 -3.19
CA PHE A 88 2.99 7.45 -2.70
C PHE A 88 3.59 8.81 -2.37
N ARG A 89 3.17 9.88 -3.05
CA ARG A 89 3.57 11.26 -2.71
C ARG A 89 3.00 11.66 -1.35
N SER A 90 1.73 11.32 -1.09
CA SER A 90 1.08 11.58 0.20
C SER A 90 1.76 10.83 1.34
N CYS A 91 2.11 9.56 1.13
CA CYS A 91 2.82 8.76 2.13
C CYS A 91 4.23 9.29 2.39
N LYS A 92 4.96 9.68 1.34
CA LYS A 92 6.28 10.31 1.46
C LYS A 92 6.21 11.63 2.22
N PHE A 93 5.17 12.43 2.00
CA PHE A 93 4.97 13.68 2.73
C PHE A 93 4.79 13.43 4.24
N ILE A 94 3.93 12.49 4.63
CA ILE A 94 3.72 12.12 6.04
C ILE A 94 5.03 11.63 6.66
N HIS A 95 5.73 10.71 5.97
CA HIS A 95 7.03 10.18 6.38
C HIS A 95 8.04 11.30 6.67
N GLN A 96 8.21 12.22 5.72
CA GLN A 96 9.14 13.34 5.86
C GLN A 96 8.78 14.27 7.02
N LYS A 97 7.48 14.48 7.27
CA LYS A 97 7.02 15.29 8.41
C LYS A 97 7.34 14.62 9.75
N ILE A 98 7.13 13.31 9.86
CA ILE A 98 7.46 12.53 11.06
C ILE A 98 8.97 12.51 11.29
N GLU A 99 9.77 12.25 10.25
CA GLU A 99 11.23 12.28 10.34
C GLU A 99 11.75 13.65 10.76
N HIS A 100 11.24 14.72 10.15
CA HIS A 100 11.63 16.08 10.50
C HIS A 100 11.28 16.44 11.95
N TYR A 101 10.09 16.04 12.42
CA TYR A 101 9.69 16.22 13.81
C TYR A 101 10.62 15.45 14.76
N THR A 102 10.93 14.20 14.44
CA THR A 102 11.83 13.33 15.23
C THR A 102 13.26 13.86 15.26
N TYR A 103 13.70 14.53 14.20
CA TYR A 103 15.03 15.14 14.10
C TYR A 103 15.16 16.43 14.94
N ILE A 104 14.13 17.29 14.95
CA ILE A 104 14.17 18.57 15.67
C ILE A 104 13.92 18.39 17.17
N ASN A 105 13.06 17.44 17.53
CA ASN A 105 12.73 17.21 18.93
C ASN A 105 13.66 16.15 19.50
N PRO A 106 14.30 16.38 20.67
CA PRO A 106 15.08 15.35 21.33
C PRO A 106 14.16 14.19 21.71
N THR A 107 14.24 13.12 20.94
CA THR A 107 13.50 11.88 21.17
C THR A 107 14.50 10.74 21.36
N GLU A 108 14.15 9.75 22.16
CA GLU A 108 14.94 8.51 22.29
C GLU A 108 14.70 7.55 21.10
N ILE A 109 14.04 8.02 20.05
CA ILE A 109 13.64 7.20 18.91
C ILE A 109 14.85 6.97 18.00
N ASN A 110 15.29 5.71 17.93
CA ASN A 110 16.24 5.30 16.91
C ASN A 110 15.50 5.07 15.57
N MET A 111 15.64 6.01 14.64
CA MET A 111 15.03 5.93 13.30
C MET A 111 15.58 4.79 12.43
N SER A 112 16.69 4.16 12.83
CA SER A 112 17.23 2.97 12.16
C SER A 112 16.62 1.66 12.69
N ASP A 113 15.83 1.72 13.76
CA ASP A 113 15.20 0.54 14.36
C ASP A 113 14.05 0.02 13.51
N ARG A 114 13.91 -1.30 13.44
CA ARG A 114 12.81 -1.96 12.73
C ARG A 114 11.45 -1.61 13.33
N GLN A 115 11.37 -1.43 14.65
CA GLN A 115 10.13 -1.02 15.30
C GLN A 115 9.68 0.37 14.84
N TYR A 116 10.62 1.30 14.61
CA TYR A 116 10.31 2.62 14.08
C TYR A 116 9.63 2.52 12.71
N PHE A 117 10.17 1.71 11.79
CA PHE A 117 9.56 1.51 10.48
C PHE A 117 8.15 0.89 10.57
N ILE A 118 7.94 -0.09 11.45
CA ILE A 118 6.62 -0.71 11.66
C ILE A 118 5.61 0.32 12.17
N ASN A 119 5.99 1.09 13.20
CA ASN A 119 5.13 2.14 13.76
C ASN A 119 4.81 3.21 12.73
N MET A 120 5.81 3.62 11.95
CA MET A 120 5.64 4.61 10.90
C MET A 120 4.66 4.15 9.80
N GLN A 121 4.72 2.89 9.37
CA GLN A 121 3.74 2.35 8.42
C GLN A 121 2.33 2.36 9.01
N SER A 122 2.18 2.03 10.31
CA SER A 122 0.89 2.10 11.00
C SER A 122 0.33 3.52 11.08
N VAL A 123 1.17 4.51 11.40
CA VAL A 123 0.78 5.92 11.43
C VAL A 123 0.37 6.40 10.04
N ILE A 124 1.19 6.14 9.01
CA ILE A 124 0.85 6.51 7.62
C ILE A 124 -0.50 5.91 7.21
N HIS A 125 -0.74 4.63 7.51
CA HIS A 125 -2.02 3.99 7.20
C HIS A 125 -3.22 4.69 7.88
N ASN A 126 -3.06 5.10 9.13
CA ASN A 126 -4.12 5.78 9.89
C ASN A 126 -4.36 7.23 9.45
N GLU A 127 -3.35 7.91 8.90
CA GLU A 127 -3.46 9.30 8.44
C GLU A 127 -4.07 9.43 7.03
N LEU A 128 -3.86 8.45 6.15
CA LEU A 128 -4.33 8.51 4.75
C LEU A 128 -5.85 8.73 4.57
N PRO A 129 -6.75 8.23 5.46
CA PRO A 129 -8.18 8.54 5.40
C PRO A 129 -8.54 9.99 5.70
N ALA A 130 -7.62 10.81 6.21
CA ALA A 130 -7.90 12.19 6.59
C ALA A 130 -8.41 13.01 5.39
N PRO A 131 -9.32 13.98 5.60
CA PRO A 131 -9.91 14.78 4.51
C PRO A 131 -8.87 15.48 3.61
N SER A 132 -7.73 15.87 4.16
CA SER A 132 -6.61 16.51 3.46
C SER A 132 -6.02 15.63 2.35
N PHE A 133 -6.03 14.30 2.50
CA PHE A 133 -5.49 13.36 1.52
C PHE A 133 -6.52 12.86 0.51
N LYS A 134 -7.82 13.06 0.74
CA LYS A 134 -8.87 12.64 -0.20
C LYS A 134 -8.71 13.25 -1.59
N LYS A 135 -8.48 14.57 -1.67
CA LYS A 135 -8.31 15.29 -2.94
C LYS A 135 -7.07 14.81 -3.71
N PRO A 136 -5.86 14.76 -3.11
CA PRO A 136 -4.68 14.19 -3.77
C PRO A 136 -4.89 12.75 -4.25
N ILE A 137 -5.44 11.88 -3.40
CA ILE A 137 -5.69 10.47 -3.77
C ILE A 137 -6.65 10.39 -4.96
N LYS A 138 -7.77 11.13 -4.92
CA LYS A 138 -8.74 11.19 -6.03
C LYS A 138 -8.09 11.67 -7.32
N SER A 139 -7.26 12.72 -7.26
CA SER A 139 -6.52 13.22 -8.43
C SER A 139 -5.64 12.14 -9.07
N GLY A 140 -5.07 11.23 -8.29
CA GLY A 140 -4.32 10.09 -8.83
C GLY A 140 -5.17 9.18 -9.71
N PHE A 141 -6.42 8.91 -9.31
CA PHE A 141 -7.35 8.10 -10.12
C PHE A 141 -7.87 8.84 -11.36
N ILE A 142 -8.09 10.15 -11.27
CA ILE A 142 -8.49 10.98 -12.41
C ILE A 142 -7.36 11.02 -13.44
N ASN A 143 -6.13 11.30 -12.99
CA ASN A 143 -4.95 11.37 -13.86
C ASN A 143 -4.62 10.01 -14.49
N ALA A 144 -4.95 8.91 -13.81
CA ALA A 144 -4.87 7.55 -14.33
C ALA A 144 -5.95 7.23 -15.38
N GLY A 145 -6.96 8.09 -15.53
CA GLY A 145 -8.11 7.84 -16.42
C GLY A 145 -9.07 6.75 -15.90
N ILE A 146 -9.01 6.40 -14.61
CA ILE A 146 -9.85 5.33 -14.02
C ILE A 146 -11.21 5.87 -13.61
N ILE A 147 -11.27 7.10 -13.12
CA ILE A 147 -12.51 7.79 -12.77
C ILE A 147 -12.63 9.06 -13.59
N HIS A 148 -13.83 9.38 -14.06
CA HIS A 148 -14.14 10.65 -14.70
C HIS A 148 -14.62 11.68 -13.67
N ASP A 149 -14.48 12.97 -13.98
CA ASP A 149 -14.79 14.09 -13.07
C ASP A 149 -16.28 14.25 -12.69
N THR A 150 -17.18 13.37 -13.15
CA THR A 150 -18.60 13.37 -12.75
C THR A 150 -18.79 12.64 -11.41
N ILE A 151 -19.27 13.39 -10.42
CA ILE A 151 -18.78 13.38 -9.04
C ILE A 151 -19.50 12.46 -8.04
N GLU A 152 -20.60 11.79 -8.36
CA GLU A 152 -21.51 11.32 -7.29
C GLU A 152 -21.25 9.91 -6.71
N GLU A 153 -20.47 9.05 -7.37
CA GLU A 153 -20.38 7.64 -6.93
C GLU A 153 -19.16 7.30 -6.06
N VAL A 154 -18.07 8.06 -6.15
CA VAL A 154 -16.83 7.74 -5.39
C VAL A 154 -17.02 7.96 -3.89
N GLU A 155 -17.85 8.94 -3.49
CA GLU A 155 -18.15 9.20 -2.06
C GLU A 155 -18.93 8.07 -1.39
N LYS A 156 -19.68 7.26 -2.18
CA LYS A 156 -20.37 6.05 -1.68
C LYS A 156 -19.41 4.87 -1.47
N SER A 157 -18.27 4.84 -2.17
CA SER A 157 -17.22 3.83 -1.95
C SER A 157 -16.36 4.17 -0.73
N ARG A 158 -17.00 4.22 0.44
CA ARG A 158 -16.28 4.29 1.72
C ARG A 158 -15.47 3.00 1.88
N ARG A 159 -14.17 3.07 1.56
CA ARG A 159 -13.06 2.13 1.84
C ARG A 159 -12.50 1.47 0.56
N ILE A 160 -11.65 2.23 -0.13
CA ILE A 160 -10.62 1.65 -1.00
C ILE A 160 -9.53 1.09 -0.09
N SER A 161 -9.36 -0.23 -0.08
CA SER A 161 -8.28 -0.90 0.64
C SER A 161 -6.98 -0.77 -0.14
N TRP A 162 -5.96 -0.17 0.48
CA TRP A 162 -4.62 -0.02 -0.09
C TRP A 162 -3.70 -1.08 0.45
N ALA A 163 -2.90 -1.68 -0.43
CA ALA A 163 -1.98 -2.71 -0.01
C ALA A 163 -0.66 -2.54 -0.79
N TRP A 164 0.44 -2.36 -0.03
CA TRP A 164 1.71 -1.75 -0.44
C TRP A 164 2.77 -2.78 -0.85
N ASN A 165 3.38 -2.61 -2.04
CA ASN A 165 4.66 -3.25 -2.35
C ASN A 165 5.36 -2.60 -3.56
N ARG A 166 6.21 -1.56 -3.39
CA ARG A 166 7.32 -1.30 -4.34
C ARG A 166 8.42 -0.25 -4.09
N ARG A 167 8.46 0.59 -3.04
CA ARG A 167 9.41 1.73 -3.05
C ARG A 167 10.36 1.99 -1.87
N PHE A 168 10.67 0.99 -1.06
CA PHE A 168 11.76 1.09 -0.06
C PHE A 168 13.08 0.39 -0.44
N ARG A 169 13.25 -0.07 -1.68
CA ARG A 169 14.46 -0.84 -2.08
C ARG A 169 15.72 -0.03 -2.37
N ASN A 170 15.67 1.30 -2.47
CA ASN A 170 16.83 2.08 -2.96
C ASN A 170 17.50 3.02 -1.95
N ARG A 171 17.21 2.90 -0.65
CA ARG A 171 18.08 3.44 0.40
C ARG A 171 18.17 2.38 1.49
N ILE A 172 19.37 2.16 2.00
CA ILE A 172 19.80 1.03 2.85
C ILE A 172 20.45 -0.09 2.02
N ARG A 173 21.68 0.19 1.56
CA ARG A 173 22.74 -0.82 1.52
C ARG A 173 23.42 -0.75 2.89
N PHE A 174 23.34 -1.81 3.68
CA PHE A 174 24.22 -1.97 4.83
C PHE A 174 25.55 -2.54 4.32
N GLN A 175 26.64 -1.80 4.53
CA GLN A 175 27.94 -2.41 4.79
C GLN A 175 27.97 -2.80 6.27
#